data_AF-A0A1Q9MYA2-F1
#
_entry.id   AF-A0A1Q9MYA2-F1
#
_cell.length_a   1.000
_cell.length_b   1.000
_cell.length_c   1.000
_cell.angle_alpha   90.00
_cell.angle_beta   90.00
_cell.angle_gamma   90.00
#
_symmetry.space_group_name_H-M   'P 1'
#
loop_
_entity.id
_entity.type
_entity.pdbx_description
1 polymer ?
#
loop_
_entity_poly.entity_id
_entity_poly.type
_entity_poly.pdbx_seq_one_letter_code
_entity_poly.pdbx_strand_id
1 'polypeptide(L)'
;MKKSVYFAHPFDTWKTELEQKIADILRERGYDVVNPLDKENCLNEKYGVFGYYEQPSLPFAHDIVKYDFEMLTACDEYFGWLPKGITIVGTVVEMIWACRQGKPVTVLSYKPNPFLLVYSDKFFASLEDFIKNHPSWIRNNPKDPDAAYYFGIKERKSTFVTPILGEGKK
;
A
#
# COMPACT_ATOMS: atom_id res chain seq x y z
N MET A 1 2.12 -14.07 -16.17
CA MET A 1 2.53 -14.15 -14.76
C MET A 1 1.64 -13.21 -13.97
N LYS A 2 1.08 -13.64 -12.83
CA LYS A 2 0.31 -12.74 -11.96
C LYS A 2 1.26 -11.72 -11.33
N LYS A 3 0.81 -10.49 -11.14
CA LYS A 3 1.58 -9.47 -10.42
C LYS A 3 1.48 -9.72 -8.93
N SER A 4 2.57 -9.57 -8.21
CA SER A 4 2.62 -9.65 -6.76
C SER A 4 2.27 -8.31 -6.11
N VAL A 5 1.51 -8.32 -5.02
CA VAL A 5 1.13 -7.12 -4.27
C VAL A 5 1.45 -7.30 -2.80
N TYR A 6 2.21 -6.36 -2.24
CA TYR A 6 2.48 -6.29 -0.81
C TYR A 6 1.23 -5.76 -0.10
N PHE A 7 0.64 -6.56 0.80
CA PHE A 7 -0.59 -6.21 1.51
C PHE A 7 -0.27 -5.68 2.91
N ALA A 8 -0.08 -4.38 3.00
CA ALA A 8 0.20 -3.69 4.26
C ALA A 8 -1.09 -3.39 5.02
N HIS A 9 -1.17 -3.82 6.27
CA HIS A 9 -2.27 -3.49 7.18
C HIS A 9 -1.83 -3.63 8.65
N PRO A 10 -2.58 -3.08 9.61
CA PRO A 10 -2.32 -3.24 11.03
C PRO A 10 -2.16 -4.71 11.47
N PHE A 11 -1.26 -4.97 12.42
CA PHE A 11 -1.11 -6.30 13.04
C PHE A 11 -2.44 -6.80 13.63
N ASP A 12 -3.18 -5.94 14.31
CA ASP A 12 -4.45 -6.28 14.98
C ASP A 12 -5.57 -6.66 14.01
N THR A 13 -5.38 -6.48 12.70
CA THR A 13 -6.35 -6.88 11.68
C THR A 13 -5.99 -8.19 11.00
N TRP A 14 -4.86 -8.79 11.34
CA TRP A 14 -4.41 -10.05 10.75
C TRP A 14 -5.42 -11.16 10.99
N LYS A 15 -5.74 -11.91 9.92
CA LYS A 15 -6.68 -13.04 9.94
C LYS A 15 -8.11 -12.67 10.33
N THR A 16 -8.47 -11.39 10.36
CA THR A 16 -9.87 -10.97 10.47
C THR A 16 -10.64 -11.29 9.19
N GLU A 17 -11.96 -11.46 9.28
CA GLU A 17 -12.80 -11.71 8.09
C GLU A 17 -12.67 -10.59 7.04
N LEU A 18 -12.48 -9.35 7.49
CA LEU A 18 -12.35 -8.20 6.59
C LEU A 18 -11.00 -8.18 5.87
N GLU A 19 -9.91 -8.54 6.55
CA GLU A 19 -8.59 -8.71 5.94
C GLU A 19 -8.64 -9.77 4.83
N GLN A 20 -9.17 -10.95 5.15
CA GLN A 20 -9.31 -12.05 4.20
C GLN A 20 -10.16 -11.66 2.99
N LYS A 21 -11.28 -10.98 3.21
CA LYS A 21 -12.13 -10.47 2.13
C LYS A 21 -11.39 -9.51 1.20
N ILE A 22 -10.57 -8.61 1.73
CA ILE A 22 -9.76 -7.69 0.90
C ILE A 22 -8.72 -8.47 0.09
N ALA A 23 -8.04 -9.43 0.73
CA ALA A 23 -7.07 -10.30 0.06
C ALA A 23 -7.73 -11.11 -1.07
N ASP A 24 -8.93 -11.65 -0.86
CA ASP A 24 -9.67 -12.41 -1.88
C ASP A 24 -10.05 -11.53 -3.07
N ILE A 25 -10.52 -10.30 -2.84
CA ILE A 25 -10.80 -9.35 -3.92
C ILE A 25 -9.53 -9.05 -4.73
N LEU A 26 -8.36 -8.92 -4.09
CA LEU A 26 -7.09 -8.74 -4.79
C LEU A 26 -6.72 -9.99 -5.61
N ARG A 27 -6.91 -11.19 -5.06
CA ARG A 27 -6.66 -12.46 -5.78
C ARG A 27 -7.58 -12.62 -7.00
N GLU A 28 -8.86 -12.28 -6.86
CA GLU A 28 -9.85 -12.26 -7.94
C GLU A 28 -9.45 -11.28 -9.05
N ARG A 29 -8.79 -10.18 -8.69
CA ARG A 29 -8.21 -9.20 -9.64
C ARG A 29 -6.90 -9.66 -10.28
N GLY A 30 -6.45 -10.88 -10.00
CA GLY A 30 -5.28 -11.48 -10.62
C GLY A 30 -3.95 -11.15 -9.92
N TYR A 31 -3.99 -10.64 -8.69
CA TYR A 31 -2.78 -10.47 -7.89
C TYR A 31 -2.36 -11.76 -7.19
N ASP A 32 -1.06 -11.89 -6.95
CA ASP A 32 -0.48 -12.75 -5.92
C ASP A 32 -0.29 -11.92 -4.65
N VAL A 33 -1.09 -12.19 -3.62
CA VAL A 33 -1.16 -11.34 -2.43
C VAL A 33 -0.13 -11.81 -1.41
N VAL A 34 0.80 -10.91 -1.08
CA VAL A 34 1.86 -11.13 -0.10
C VAL A 34 1.50 -10.41 1.18
N ASN A 35 1.08 -11.15 2.22
CA ASN A 35 0.87 -10.62 3.56
C ASN A 35 2.16 -10.82 4.38
N PRO A 36 2.84 -9.75 4.84
CA PRO A 36 4.08 -9.88 5.62
C PRO A 36 3.88 -10.67 6.92
N LEU A 37 2.72 -10.48 7.56
CA LEU A 37 2.38 -11.07 8.85
C LEU A 37 2.28 -12.61 8.81
N ASP A 38 2.02 -13.21 7.64
CA ASP A 38 1.89 -14.67 7.49
C ASP A 38 3.17 -15.44 7.83
N LYS A 39 4.33 -14.77 7.75
CA LYS A 39 5.64 -15.40 7.93
C LYS A 39 6.45 -14.78 9.07
N GLU A 40 5.96 -13.74 9.73
CA GLU A 40 6.64 -13.14 10.88
C GLU A 40 6.63 -14.03 12.13
N ASN A 41 5.80 -15.07 12.16
CA ASN A 41 5.83 -16.09 13.21
C ASN A 41 7.23 -16.69 13.40
N CYS A 42 8.04 -16.82 12.35
CA CYS A 42 9.41 -17.32 12.50
C CYS A 42 10.32 -16.33 13.25
N LEU A 43 10.06 -15.02 13.16
CA LEU A 43 10.78 -13.99 13.90
C LEU A 43 10.28 -13.93 15.34
N ASN A 44 8.97 -14.08 15.56
CA ASN A 44 8.40 -14.19 16.90
C ASN A 44 9.00 -15.38 17.67
N GLU A 45 9.07 -16.55 17.04
CA GLU A 45 9.71 -17.76 17.60
C GLU A 45 11.21 -17.55 17.87
N LYS A 46 11.94 -16.95 16.91
CA LYS A 46 13.38 -16.66 17.04
C LYS A 46 13.69 -15.81 18.28
N TYR A 47 12.84 -14.84 18.59
CA TYR A 47 13.05 -13.89 19.68
C TYR A 47 12.24 -14.20 20.93
N GLY A 48 11.42 -15.26 20.93
CA GLY A 48 10.60 -15.66 22.07
C GLY A 48 9.54 -14.64 22.47
N VAL A 49 8.97 -13.91 21.49
CA VAL A 49 7.95 -12.88 21.71
C VAL A 49 6.59 -13.34 21.19
N PHE A 50 5.51 -12.91 21.84
CA PHE A 50 4.14 -13.22 21.41
C PHE A 50 3.53 -12.18 20.47
N GLY A 51 4.17 -11.00 20.33
CA GLY A 51 3.74 -9.98 19.38
C GLY A 51 4.53 -8.68 19.42
N TYR A 52 4.13 -7.75 18.55
CA TYR A 52 4.80 -6.48 18.25
C TYR A 52 4.88 -5.45 19.39
N TYR A 53 3.87 -5.44 20.27
CA TYR A 53 3.64 -4.35 21.22
C TYR A 53 4.13 -4.67 22.64
N GLU A 54 4.68 -5.86 22.86
CA GLU A 54 5.41 -6.21 24.08
C GLU A 54 6.83 -5.67 23.95
N GLN A 55 7.08 -4.43 24.40
CA GLN A 55 8.38 -3.74 24.45
C GLN A 55 9.48 -4.41 23.60
N PRO A 56 9.44 -4.27 22.26
CA PRO A 56 10.27 -5.09 21.38
C PRO A 56 11.75 -4.80 21.62
N SER A 57 12.56 -5.87 21.66
CA SER A 57 14.01 -5.69 21.65
C SER A 57 14.47 -5.02 20.35
N LEU A 58 15.53 -4.21 20.41
CA LEU A 58 16.07 -3.55 19.21
C LEU A 58 16.42 -4.55 18.08
N PRO A 59 17.07 -5.70 18.35
CA PRO A 59 17.34 -6.70 17.30
C PRO A 59 16.07 -7.25 16.65
N PHE A 60 15.03 -7.53 17.44
CA PHE A 60 13.75 -7.99 16.91
C PHE A 60 13.11 -6.93 16.01
N ALA A 61 13.04 -5.68 16.46
CA ALA A 61 12.51 -4.58 15.66
C ALA A 61 13.28 -4.38 14.34
N HIS A 62 14.61 -4.53 14.36
CA HIS A 62 15.42 -4.44 13.15
C HIS A 62 15.13 -5.57 12.15
N ASP A 63 15.00 -6.81 12.63
CA ASP A 63 14.73 -7.96 11.77
C ASP A 63 13.32 -7.90 11.16
N ILE A 64 12.31 -7.47 11.92
CA ILE A 64 10.97 -7.18 11.41
C ILE A 64 11.02 -6.15 10.28
N VAL A 65 11.58 -4.96 10.55
CA VAL A 65 11.60 -3.86 9.56
C VAL A 65 12.37 -4.27 8.31
N LYS A 66 13.48 -4.99 8.48
CA LYS A 66 14.25 -5.52 7.37
C LYS A 66 13.42 -6.51 6.55
N TYR A 67 12.75 -7.45 7.21
CA TYR A 67 11.90 -8.44 6.57
C TYR A 67 10.78 -7.79 5.75
N ASP A 68 10.04 -6.84 6.33
CA ASP A 68 8.94 -6.13 5.66
C ASP A 68 9.43 -5.39 4.40
N PHE A 69 10.55 -4.68 4.51
CA PHE A 69 11.11 -3.97 3.36
C PHE A 69 11.69 -4.91 2.29
N GLU A 70 12.25 -6.06 2.65
CA GLU A 70 12.68 -7.08 1.69
C GLU A 70 11.47 -7.66 0.94
N MET A 71 10.40 -8.02 1.65
CA MET A 71 9.16 -8.52 1.06
C MET A 71 8.50 -7.49 0.15
N LEU A 72 8.37 -6.24 0.60
CA LEU A 72 7.83 -5.14 -0.20
C LEU A 72 8.69 -4.89 -1.44
N THR A 73 10.02 -4.92 -1.31
CA THR A 73 10.95 -4.74 -2.43
C THR A 73 10.78 -5.84 -3.48
N ALA A 74 10.47 -7.07 -3.07
CA ALA A 74 10.23 -8.18 -3.98
C ALA A 74 8.87 -8.12 -4.72
N CYS A 75 7.89 -7.39 -4.21
CA CYS A 75 6.57 -7.28 -4.85
C CYS A 75 6.53 -6.32 -6.05
N ASP A 76 5.56 -6.47 -6.96
CA ASP A 76 5.39 -5.55 -8.09
C ASP A 76 4.69 -4.24 -7.65
N GLU A 77 3.73 -4.35 -6.73
CA GLU A 77 2.87 -3.25 -6.30
C GLU A 77 2.69 -3.24 -4.78
N TYR A 78 2.27 -2.08 -4.26
CA TYR A 78 1.91 -1.89 -2.86
C TYR A 78 0.40 -1.68 -2.73
N PHE A 79 -0.21 -2.38 -1.76
CA PHE A 79 -1.58 -2.14 -1.33
C PHE A 79 -1.63 -1.92 0.19
N GLY A 80 -1.99 -0.72 0.60
CA GLY A 80 -2.15 -0.37 2.01
C GLY A 80 -3.62 -0.31 2.43
N TRP A 81 -3.97 -1.00 3.51
CA TRP A 81 -5.30 -0.92 4.11
C TRP A 81 -5.23 -0.36 5.53
N LEU A 82 -5.98 0.71 5.78
CA LEU A 82 -6.16 1.31 7.10
C LEU A 82 -7.65 1.21 7.50
N PRO A 83 -7.99 0.37 8.49
CA PRO A 83 -9.35 0.25 8.99
C PRO A 83 -9.86 1.53 9.64
N LYS A 84 -11.18 1.61 9.82
CA LYS A 84 -11.83 2.75 10.47
C LYS A 84 -11.31 2.92 11.91
N GLY A 85 -10.92 4.15 12.25
CA GLY A 85 -10.45 4.50 13.60
C GLY A 85 -8.98 4.15 13.86
N ILE A 86 -8.29 3.54 12.89
CA ILE A 86 -6.89 3.16 13.04
C ILE A 86 -6.01 4.06 12.19
N THR A 87 -4.90 4.53 12.76
CA THR A 87 -3.84 5.22 12.03
C THR A 87 -2.53 4.66 12.56
N ILE A 88 -1.81 3.91 11.72
CA ILE A 88 -0.56 3.25 12.13
C ILE A 88 0.58 3.76 11.28
N VAL A 89 1.69 4.04 11.94
CA VAL A 89 2.91 4.59 11.35
C VAL A 89 3.53 3.60 10.36
N GLY A 90 3.55 2.30 10.67
CA GLY A 90 4.14 1.25 9.82
C GLY A 90 3.65 1.29 8.37
N THR A 91 2.34 1.14 8.16
CA THR A 91 1.70 1.18 6.83
C THR A 91 2.02 2.45 6.05
N VAL A 92 2.11 3.61 6.72
CA VAL A 92 2.46 4.86 6.04
C VAL A 92 3.94 4.90 5.65
N VAL A 93 4.83 4.39 6.51
CA VAL A 93 6.27 4.28 6.23
C VAL A 93 6.53 3.36 5.04
N GLU A 94 5.88 2.20 5.00
CA GLU A 94 5.98 1.23 3.90
C GLU A 94 5.46 1.82 2.58
N MET A 95 4.33 2.53 2.62
CA MET A 95 3.78 3.23 1.46
C MET A 95 4.77 4.25 0.87
N ILE A 96 5.41 5.06 1.72
CA ILE A 96 6.40 6.04 1.28
C ILE A 96 7.61 5.33 0.67
N TRP A 97 8.06 4.22 1.27
CA TRP A 97 9.15 3.40 0.74
C TRP A 97 8.82 2.83 -0.65
N ALA A 98 7.63 2.26 -0.83
CA ALA A 98 7.14 1.76 -2.12
C ALA A 98 7.12 2.88 -3.18
N CYS A 99 6.60 4.06 -2.82
CA CYS A 99 6.55 5.22 -3.71
C CYS A 99 7.96 5.64 -4.18
N ARG A 100 8.92 5.70 -3.24
CA ARG A 100 10.33 6.01 -3.54
C ARG A 100 11.00 4.99 -4.47
N GLN A 101 10.59 3.72 -4.40
CA GLN A 101 11.06 2.67 -5.31
C GLN A 101 10.36 2.69 -6.68
N GLY A 102 9.45 3.63 -6.94
CA GLY A 102 8.77 3.71 -8.23
C GLY A 102 7.58 2.75 -8.37
N LYS A 103 7.20 2.04 -7.30
CA LYS A 103 6.11 1.05 -7.34
C LYS A 103 4.74 1.75 -7.42
N PRO A 104 3.74 1.14 -8.07
CA PRO A 104 2.35 1.54 -7.94
C PRO A 104 1.86 1.38 -6.50
N VAL A 105 1.14 2.38 -6.01
CA VAL A 105 0.63 2.45 -4.64
C VAL A 105 -0.89 2.57 -4.68
N THR A 106 -1.59 1.58 -4.12
CA THR A 106 -3.04 1.64 -3.89
C THR A 106 -3.32 1.70 -2.40
N VAL A 107 -4.28 2.52 -1.98
CA VAL A 107 -4.68 2.66 -0.58
C VAL A 107 -6.18 2.51 -0.42
N LEU A 108 -6.59 1.73 0.58
CA LEU A 108 -7.95 1.69 1.13
C LEU A 108 -7.92 2.27 2.54
N SER A 109 -8.55 3.43 2.76
CA SER A 109 -8.60 4.06 4.09
C SER A 109 -9.88 4.85 4.29
N TYR A 110 -10.53 4.63 5.45
CA TYR A 110 -11.74 5.35 5.85
C TYR A 110 -11.47 6.76 6.38
N LYS A 111 -10.21 7.09 6.63
CA LYS A 111 -9.78 8.42 7.11
C LYS A 111 -8.67 8.93 6.19
N PRO A 112 -9.02 9.71 5.15
CA PRO A 112 -8.00 10.29 4.28
C PRO A 112 -7.10 11.20 5.12
N ASN A 113 -5.79 11.04 4.93
CA ASN A 113 -4.80 12.00 5.43
C ASN A 113 -3.93 12.47 4.26
N PRO A 114 -3.29 13.64 4.36
CA PRO A 114 -2.53 14.21 3.24
C PRO A 114 -1.48 13.27 2.67
N PHE A 115 -0.79 12.49 3.52
CA PHE A 115 0.23 11.55 3.06
C PHE A 115 -0.37 10.39 2.24
N LEU A 116 -1.48 9.83 2.67
CA LEU A 116 -2.16 8.76 1.91
C LEU A 116 -2.62 9.26 0.54
N LEU A 117 -3.12 10.50 0.47
CA LEU A 117 -3.56 11.08 -0.80
C LEU A 117 -2.37 11.42 -1.70
N VAL A 118 -1.30 12.01 -1.16
CA VAL A 118 -0.14 12.40 -1.95
C VAL A 118 0.62 11.19 -2.48
N TYR A 119 0.80 10.13 -1.68
CA TYR A 119 1.67 9.01 -2.06
C TYR A 119 0.95 7.85 -2.75
N SER A 120 -0.39 7.85 -2.83
CA SER A 120 -1.12 6.83 -3.58
C SER A 120 -1.31 7.20 -5.05
N ASP A 121 -1.38 6.18 -5.91
CA ASP A 121 -1.87 6.30 -7.29
C ASP A 121 -3.39 6.10 -7.35
N LYS A 122 -3.92 5.27 -6.44
CA LYS A 122 -5.35 5.04 -6.26
C LYS A 122 -5.72 5.07 -4.79
N PHE A 123 -6.79 5.78 -4.47
CA PHE A 123 -7.32 5.86 -3.13
C PHE A 123 -8.80 5.45 -3.10
N PHE A 124 -9.15 4.57 -2.18
CA PHE A 124 -10.51 4.14 -1.89
C PHE A 124 -10.87 4.57 -0.47
N ALA A 125 -11.92 5.40 -0.35
CA ALA A 125 -12.39 5.90 0.94
C ALA A 125 -13.27 4.88 1.69
N SER A 126 -13.69 3.81 1.01
CA SER A 126 -14.56 2.78 1.57
C SER A 126 -14.31 1.42 0.92
N LEU A 127 -14.71 0.34 1.61
CA LEU A 127 -14.67 -1.00 1.04
C LEU A 127 -15.61 -1.14 -0.18
N GLU A 128 -16.73 -0.42 -0.19
CA GLU A 128 -17.67 -0.43 -1.32
C GLU A 128 -17.02 0.15 -2.58
N ASP A 129 -16.33 1.30 -2.45
CA ASP A 129 -15.54 1.90 -3.53
C ASP A 129 -14.47 0.93 -4.03
N PHE A 130 -13.79 0.26 -3.09
CA PHE A 130 -12.80 -0.75 -3.43
C PHE A 130 -13.41 -1.90 -4.21
N ILE A 131 -14.50 -2.51 -3.73
CA ILE A 131 -15.19 -3.64 -4.39
C ILE A 131 -15.63 -3.25 -5.81
N LYS A 132 -16.27 -2.09 -5.97
CA LYS A 132 -16.73 -1.58 -7.27
C LYS A 132 -15.59 -1.12 -8.18
N ASN A 133 -14.36 -1.10 -7.66
CA ASN A 133 -13.19 -0.56 -8.33
C ASN A 133 -13.44 0.89 -8.82
N HIS A 134 -14.05 1.68 -7.95
CA HIS A 134 -14.40 3.08 -8.18
C HIS A 134 -13.58 3.96 -7.22
N PRO A 135 -12.32 4.29 -7.55
CA PRO A 135 -11.47 5.02 -6.63
C PRO A 135 -12.06 6.39 -6.32
N SER A 136 -12.10 6.75 -5.04
CA SER A 136 -12.51 8.07 -4.57
C SER A 136 -11.54 9.15 -5.06
N TRP A 137 -10.29 8.75 -5.31
CA TRP A 137 -9.30 9.60 -5.95
C TRP A 137 -8.29 8.77 -6.77
N ILE A 138 -7.84 9.34 -7.88
CA ILE A 138 -6.85 8.73 -8.78
C ILE A 138 -5.79 9.78 -9.10
N ARG A 139 -4.52 9.44 -8.88
CA ARG A 139 -3.38 10.27 -9.25
C ARG A 139 -2.97 10.03 -10.70
N ASN A 140 -3.81 10.44 -11.65
CA ASN A 140 -3.44 10.39 -13.08
C ASN A 140 -2.95 11.77 -13.55
N ASN A 141 -1.86 12.29 -12.98
CA ASN A 141 -1.21 13.45 -13.59
C ASN A 141 0.34 13.40 -13.50
N PRO A 142 1.03 12.96 -14.56
CA PRO A 142 2.48 13.15 -14.70
C PRO A 142 2.88 14.63 -14.90
N LYS A 143 1.92 15.57 -14.88
CA LYS A 143 2.15 17.02 -14.99
C LYS A 143 1.79 17.79 -13.72
N ASP A 144 1.82 17.18 -12.54
CA ASP A 144 1.82 17.94 -11.29
C ASP A 144 3.28 18.34 -10.96
N PRO A 145 3.72 19.55 -11.33
CA PRO A 145 5.11 19.98 -11.14
C PRO A 145 5.51 20.05 -9.65
N ASP A 146 4.54 20.24 -8.75
CA ASP A 146 4.82 20.37 -7.32
C ASP A 146 5.18 19.03 -6.69
N ALA A 147 4.71 17.93 -7.26
CA ALA A 147 5.09 16.61 -6.81
C ALA A 147 6.54 16.21 -7.13
N ALA A 148 7.05 16.55 -8.32
CA ALA A 148 8.44 16.26 -8.67
C ALA A 148 9.41 17.06 -7.78
N TYR A 149 8.99 18.27 -7.38
CA TYR A 149 9.76 19.19 -6.55
C TYR A 149 10.03 18.67 -5.13
N TYR A 150 9.04 18.08 -4.45
CA TYR A 150 9.23 17.59 -3.07
C TYR A 150 10.04 16.29 -2.95
N PHE A 151 10.21 15.52 -4.03
CA PHE A 151 10.67 14.13 -3.91
C PHE A 151 12.04 13.82 -4.51
N GLY A 152 12.68 14.73 -5.24
CA GLY A 152 13.97 14.44 -5.88
C GLY A 152 13.92 13.23 -6.83
N ILE A 153 12.72 12.80 -7.21
CA ILE A 153 12.48 11.71 -8.14
C ILE A 153 12.70 12.29 -9.53
N LYS A 154 13.84 11.95 -10.15
CA LYS A 154 14.04 12.20 -11.59
C LYS A 154 12.84 11.61 -12.33
N GLU A 155 12.11 12.49 -13.03
CA GLU A 155 10.96 12.25 -13.89
C GLU A 155 10.65 10.77 -14.17
N ARG A 156 9.52 10.27 -13.66
CA ARG A 156 8.91 9.05 -14.19
C ARG A 156 8.52 9.35 -15.64
N LYS A 157 9.29 8.87 -16.62
CA LYS A 157 8.95 8.97 -18.05
C LYS A 157 7.59 8.30 -18.28
N SER A 158 6.52 9.08 -18.40
CA SER A 158 5.20 8.57 -18.75
C SER A 158 5.16 8.24 -20.24
N THR A 159 5.00 6.97 -20.60
CA THR A 159 4.53 6.59 -21.93
C THR A 159 3.04 6.93 -22.04
N PHE A 160 2.71 7.69 -23.07
CA PHE A 160 1.42 8.31 -23.39
C PHE A 160 0.24 7.34 -23.46
N VAL A 161 -0.94 7.81 -23.02
CA VAL A 161 -2.23 7.44 -23.64
C VAL A 161 -3.10 8.69 -23.78
N THR A 162 -3.64 8.85 -24.99
CA THR A 162 -4.29 10.00 -25.63
C THR A 162 -5.49 10.58 -24.87
N PRO A 163 -5.75 11.91 -24.93
CA PRO A 163 -7.00 12.50 -24.44
C PRO A 163 -8.18 12.06 -25.32
N ILE A 164 -9.27 11.60 -24.71
CA ILE A 164 -10.56 11.47 -25.38
C ILE A 164 -11.07 12.91 -25.62
N LEU A 165 -11.15 13.28 -26.90
CA LEU A 165 -11.71 14.55 -27.37
C LEU A 165 -13.17 14.66 -26.92
N GLY A 166 -13.45 15.63 -26.04
CA GLY A 166 -14.78 16.21 -25.90
C GLY A 166 -14.92 17.35 -26.89
N GLU A 167 -15.63 17.12 -27.99
CA GLU A 167 -16.10 18.18 -28.88
C GLU A 167 -17.09 19.07 -28.13
N GLY A 168 -16.60 20.18 -27.57
CA GLY A 168 -17.40 21.27 -27.04
C GLY A 168 -17.62 22.32 -28.12
N LYS A 169 -18.80 22.29 -28.73
CA LYS A 169 -19.31 23.23 -29.73
C LYS A 169 -19.46 24.67 -29.20
N LYS A 170 -19.17 25.61 -30.11
CA LYS A 170 -19.54 27.04 -30.22
C LYS A 170 -18.81 28.05 -29.36
#